data_AF-A0A0R2JVH5-F1
#
_entry.id   AF-A0A0R2JVH5-F1
#
_cell.length_a   1.000
_cell.length_b   1.000
_cell.length_c   1.000
_cell.angle_alpha   90.00
_cell.angle_beta   90.00
_cell.angle_gamma   90.00
#
_symmetry.space_group_name_H-M   'P 1'
#
loop_
_entity.id
_entity.type
_entity.pdbx_description
1 polymer ?
#
loop_
_entity_poly.entity_id
_entity_poly.type
_entity_poly.pdbx_seq_one_letter_code
_entity_poly.pdbx_strand_id
1 'polypeptide(L)'
;MKKVDHEQPQAPRFTEFLTKQFDIFQQKQQVFIEYLNVPQPLSACIQEIAHAAGMFAAMDLLAKAQDRIDTNGTFTLNDEDTHEIDLLHDRLLDFISKQVFANFDERLIDLWPDEYGDLIEDGYNGGLEAILNQG
;
A
#
# COMPACT_ATOMS: atom_id res chain seq x y z
N MET A 1 -13.47 24.07 4.52
CA MET A 1 -12.42 23.36 3.75
C MET A 1 -11.14 23.41 4.57
N LYS A 2 -10.64 22.27 5.06
CA LYS A 2 -9.34 22.21 5.71
C LYS A 2 -8.28 22.33 4.62
N LYS A 3 -7.36 23.29 4.76
CA LYS A 3 -6.14 23.33 3.96
C LYS A 3 -5.35 22.08 4.31
N VAL A 4 -5.10 21.24 3.32
CA VAL A 4 -4.17 20.12 3.45
C VAL A 4 -2.78 20.75 3.51
N ASP A 5 -2.09 20.54 4.62
CA ASP A 5 -0.72 21.03 4.78
C ASP A 5 0.19 20.15 3.93
N HIS A 6 0.68 20.70 2.81
CA HIS A 6 1.54 19.98 1.87
C HIS A 6 3.01 19.86 2.36
N GLU A 7 3.32 20.38 3.56
CA GLU A 7 4.68 20.40 4.12
C GLU A 7 4.98 19.26 5.12
N GLN A 8 4.02 18.38 5.42
CA GLN A 8 4.33 17.21 6.25
C GLN A 8 5.17 16.20 5.47
N PRO A 9 6.27 15.68 6.05
CA PRO A 9 7.06 14.65 5.39
C PRO A 9 6.16 13.45 5.07
N GLN A 10 6.10 13.07 3.79
CA GLN A 10 5.23 11.98 3.32
C GLN A 10 5.61 10.62 3.89
N ALA A 11 6.90 10.46 4.17
CA ALA A 11 7.49 9.30 4.81
C ALA A 11 6.74 8.82 6.06
N PRO A 12 6.59 9.61 7.14
CA PRO A 12 5.84 9.19 8.32
C PRO A 12 4.34 8.98 8.04
N ARG A 13 3.71 9.78 7.17
CA ARG A 13 2.28 9.60 6.83
C ARG A 13 2.01 8.27 6.14
N PHE A 14 2.89 7.86 5.22
CA PHE A 14 2.79 6.59 4.52
C PHE A 14 2.97 5.41 5.48
N THR A 15 4.01 5.42 6.31
CA THR A 15 4.23 4.35 7.30
C THR A 15 3.10 4.27 8.31
N GLU A 16 2.60 5.40 8.82
CA GLU A 16 1.43 5.43 9.72
C GLU A 16 0.16 4.87 9.04
N PHE A 17 -0.02 5.16 7.76
CA PHE A 17 -1.12 4.60 6.99
C PHE A 17 -1.00 3.07 6.88
N LEU A 18 0.17 2.54 6.52
CA LEU A 18 0.38 1.09 6.44
C LEU A 18 0.22 0.40 7.79
N THR A 19 0.69 1.00 8.88
CA THR A 19 0.45 0.50 10.24
C THR A 19 -1.05 0.34 10.51
N LYS A 20 -1.86 1.36 10.16
CA LYS A 20 -3.32 1.26 10.35
C LYS A 20 -3.96 0.19 9.48
N GLN A 21 -3.49 0.00 8.25
CA GLN A 21 -3.98 -1.07 7.39
C GLN A 21 -3.64 -2.45 7.97
N PHE A 22 -2.44 -2.60 8.53
CA PHE A 22 -2.04 -3.82 9.21
C PHE A 22 -2.87 -4.09 10.47
N ASP A 23 -3.11 -3.08 11.30
CA ASP A 23 -3.98 -3.20 12.47
C ASP A 23 -5.41 -3.63 12.07
N ILE A 24 -5.95 -3.06 10.98
CA ILE A 24 -7.26 -3.44 10.43
C ILE A 24 -7.25 -4.91 9.98
N PHE A 25 -6.20 -5.34 9.28
CA PHE A 25 -6.06 -6.73 8.87
C PHE A 25 -6.06 -7.66 10.08
N GLN A 26 -5.28 -7.37 11.12
CA GLN A 26 -5.23 -8.17 12.34
C GLN A 26 -6.58 -8.23 13.05
N GLN A 27 -7.32 -7.12 13.09
CA GLN A 27 -8.68 -7.09 13.64
C GLN A 27 -9.64 -7.97 12.85
N LYS A 28 -9.60 -7.92 11.50
CA LYS A 28 -10.39 -8.82 10.66
C LYS A 28 -10.00 -10.27 10.92
N GLN A 29 -8.71 -10.58 10.94
CA GLN A 29 -8.20 -11.92 11.18
C GLN A 29 -8.74 -12.51 12.49
N GLN A 30 -8.81 -11.70 13.54
CA GLN A 30 -9.41 -12.13 14.81
C GLN A 30 -10.89 -12.50 14.65
N VAL A 31 -11.67 -11.72 13.90
CA VAL A 31 -13.09 -12.05 13.59
C VAL A 31 -13.20 -13.36 12.80
N PHE A 32 -12.36 -13.57 11.79
CA PHE A 32 -12.34 -14.81 11.01
C PHE A 32 -12.02 -16.03 11.90
N ILE A 33 -11.09 -15.89 12.83
CA ILE A 33 -10.75 -16.95 13.79
C ILE A 33 -11.93 -17.21 14.74
N GLU A 34 -12.53 -16.17 15.32
CA GLU A 34 -13.60 -16.30 16.30
C GLU A 34 -14.87 -16.94 15.75
N TYR A 35 -15.25 -16.58 14.52
CA TYR A 35 -16.56 -16.98 13.97
C TYR A 35 -16.47 -18.12 12.96
N LEU A 36 -15.34 -18.28 12.26
CA LEU A 36 -15.17 -19.30 11.23
C LEU A 36 -14.10 -20.33 11.60
N ASN A 37 -13.27 -20.06 12.61
CA ASN A 37 -12.08 -20.87 12.94
C ASN A 37 -11.15 -21.04 11.72
N VAL A 38 -11.09 -20.01 10.86
CA VAL A 38 -10.26 -19.98 9.64
C VAL A 38 -9.32 -18.77 9.73
N PRO A 39 -8.06 -18.94 10.17
CA PRO A 39 -7.10 -17.85 10.10
C PRO A 39 -6.75 -17.52 8.65
N GLN A 40 -6.53 -16.24 8.35
CA GLN A 40 -6.05 -15.84 7.03
C GLN A 40 -4.52 -16.01 6.92
N PRO A 41 -4.03 -16.45 5.76
CA PRO A 41 -2.60 -16.65 5.54
C PRO A 41 -1.83 -15.32 5.39
N LEU A 42 -0.50 -15.43 5.45
CA LEU A 42 0.42 -14.30 5.24
C LEU A 42 0.28 -13.68 3.84
N SER A 43 0.07 -14.50 2.81
CA SER A 43 -0.20 -14.03 1.44
C SER A 43 -1.31 -12.98 1.38
N ALA A 44 -2.43 -13.24 2.06
CA ALA A 44 -3.57 -12.34 2.10
C ALA A 44 -3.21 -11.01 2.78
N CYS A 45 -2.42 -11.05 3.85
CA CYS A 45 -1.95 -9.85 4.53
C CYS A 45 -1.04 -9.01 3.62
N ILE A 46 -0.04 -9.63 3.00
CA ILE A 46 0.89 -8.95 2.09
C ILE A 46 0.12 -8.29 0.95
N GLN A 47 -0.83 -9.02 0.35
CA GLN A 47 -1.65 -8.53 -0.75
C GLN A 47 -2.50 -7.31 -0.33
N GLU A 48 -3.18 -7.36 0.83
CA GLU A 48 -3.96 -6.22 1.32
C GLU A 48 -3.07 -4.99 1.59
N ILE A 49 -1.90 -5.18 2.21
CA ILE A 49 -0.97 -4.09 2.55
C ILE A 49 -0.34 -3.48 1.29
N ALA A 50 0.13 -4.31 0.35
CA ALA A 50 0.70 -3.86 -0.91
C ALA A 50 -0.33 -3.11 -1.76
N HIS A 51 -1.55 -3.63 -1.86
CA HIS A 51 -2.65 -2.94 -2.54
C HIS A 51 -2.98 -1.59 -1.91
N ALA A 52 -3.06 -1.51 -0.58
CA ALA A 52 -3.29 -0.24 0.09
C ALA A 52 -2.14 0.76 -0.14
N ALA A 53 -0.89 0.29 -0.17
CA ALA A 53 0.25 1.13 -0.50
C ALA A 53 0.18 1.70 -1.92
N GLY A 54 -0.21 0.88 -2.90
CA GLY A 54 -0.43 1.32 -4.28
C GLY A 54 -1.53 2.38 -4.38
N MET A 55 -2.66 2.17 -3.69
CA MET A 55 -3.74 3.16 -3.63
C MET A 55 -3.28 4.49 -3.01
N PHE A 56 -2.49 4.43 -1.93
CA PHE A 56 -1.93 5.64 -1.32
C PHE A 56 -1.05 6.39 -2.31
N ALA A 57 -0.13 5.69 -2.99
CA ALA A 57 0.76 6.30 -3.96
C ALA A 57 -0.02 6.96 -5.09
N ALA A 58 -1.04 6.29 -5.64
CA ALA A 58 -1.90 6.87 -6.66
C ALA A 58 -2.69 8.09 -6.18
N MET A 59 -3.23 8.06 -4.95
CA MET A 59 -3.95 9.21 -4.40
C MET A 59 -3.03 10.40 -4.12
N ASP A 60 -1.82 10.14 -3.64
CA ASP A 60 -0.82 11.18 -3.39
C ASP A 60 -0.35 11.82 -4.71
N LEU A 61 -0.07 10.99 -5.72
CA LEU A 61 0.20 11.43 -7.08
C LEU A 61 -0.92 12.30 -7.62
N LEU A 62 -2.18 11.85 -7.56
CA LEU A 62 -3.32 12.62 -8.04
C LEU A 62 -3.47 13.95 -7.31
N ALA A 63 -3.19 14.00 -6.00
CA ALA A 63 -3.24 15.22 -5.23
C ALA A 63 -2.16 16.23 -5.68
N LYS A 64 -0.95 15.75 -6.02
CA LYS A 64 0.15 16.57 -6.56
C LYS A 64 -0.04 16.92 -8.03
N ALA A 65 -0.70 16.04 -8.77
CA ALA A 65 -1.04 16.19 -10.17
C ALA A 65 -2.13 17.22 -10.37
N GLN A 66 -2.98 17.49 -9.38
CA GLN A 66 -4.10 18.43 -9.49
C GLN A 66 -3.66 19.82 -9.97
N ASP A 67 -2.44 20.24 -9.64
CA ASP A 67 -1.84 21.50 -10.10
C ASP A 67 -1.17 21.43 -11.48
N ARG A 68 -1.08 20.23 -12.06
CA ARG A 68 -0.41 19.87 -13.33
C ARG A 68 -1.33 19.21 -14.36
N ILE A 69 -2.63 19.12 -14.08
CA ILE A 69 -3.63 18.60 -15.02
C ILE A 69 -3.66 19.50 -16.26
N ASP A 70 -3.54 18.91 -17.44
CA ASP A 70 -3.59 19.67 -18.69
C ASP A 70 -5.01 20.16 -19.02
N THR A 71 -5.15 20.97 -20.06
CA THR A 71 -6.45 21.52 -20.48
C THR A 71 -7.48 20.48 -20.89
N ASN A 72 -7.06 19.22 -21.11
CA ASN A 72 -7.90 18.10 -21.49
C ASN A 72 -8.25 17.19 -20.29
N GLY A 73 -7.81 17.53 -19.08
CA GLY A 73 -8.05 16.69 -17.90
C GLY A 73 -7.08 15.51 -17.79
N THR A 74 -6.04 15.46 -18.61
CA THR A 74 -5.04 14.38 -18.61
C THR A 74 -3.81 14.77 -17.80
N PHE A 75 -3.22 13.77 -17.16
CA PHE A 75 -2.00 13.90 -16.37
C PHE A 75 -0.97 12.90 -16.88
N THR A 76 0.28 13.35 -17.02
CA THR A 76 1.41 12.50 -17.39
C THR A 76 2.41 12.52 -16.24
N LEU A 77 2.86 11.33 -15.84
CA LEU A 77 3.92 11.20 -14.83
C LEU A 77 5.21 11.83 -15.34
N ASN A 78 5.85 12.63 -14.51
CA ASN A 78 7.21 13.10 -14.75
C ASN A 78 8.22 12.27 -13.95
N ASP A 79 9.52 12.54 -14.14
CA ASP A 79 10.59 11.81 -13.46
C ASP A 79 10.52 11.93 -11.91
N GLU A 80 9.99 13.04 -11.39
CA GLU A 80 9.83 13.26 -9.95
C GLU A 80 8.71 12.38 -9.37
N ASP A 81 7.60 12.27 -10.10
CA ASP A 81 6.47 11.40 -9.74
C ASP A 81 6.89 9.93 -9.75
N THR A 82 7.63 9.50 -10.79
CA THR A 82 8.17 8.14 -10.87
C THR A 82 9.14 7.86 -9.72
N HIS A 83 10.04 8.79 -9.42
CA HIS A 83 10.97 8.64 -8.31
C HIS A 83 10.25 8.51 -6.96
N GLU A 84 9.16 9.24 -6.77
CA GLU A 84 8.38 9.15 -5.55
C GLU A 84 7.65 7.81 -5.40
N ILE A 85 7.09 7.28 -6.48
CA ILE A 85 6.50 5.93 -6.50
C ILE A 85 7.54 4.91 -6.04
N ASP A 86 8.75 4.97 -6.60
CA ASP A 86 9.85 4.07 -6.23
C ASP A 86 10.19 4.19 -4.73
N LEU A 87 10.25 5.42 -4.19
CA LEU A 87 10.51 5.65 -2.77
C LEU A 87 9.41 5.10 -1.86
N LEU A 88 8.14 5.18 -2.28
CA LEU A 88 7.01 4.60 -1.54
C LEU A 88 7.04 3.06 -1.63
N HIS A 89 7.43 2.52 -2.78
CA HIS A 89 7.62 1.08 -2.97
C HIS A 89 8.74 0.53 -2.07
N ASP A 90 9.92 1.17 -2.03
CA ASP A 90 11.01 0.79 -1.13
C ASP A 90 10.58 0.81 0.35
N ARG A 91 9.74 1.78 0.73
CA ARG A 91 9.18 1.86 2.08
C ARG A 91 8.17 0.75 2.38
N LEU A 92 7.39 0.34 1.38
CA LEU A 92 6.49 -0.81 1.50
C LEU A 92 7.30 -2.08 1.77
N LEU A 93 8.37 -2.30 1.01
CA LEU A 93 9.28 -3.44 1.22
C LEU A 93 9.86 -3.44 2.64
N ASP A 94 10.32 -2.26 3.10
CA ASP A 94 10.84 -2.11 4.46
C ASP A 94 9.78 -2.38 5.54
N PHE A 95 8.55 -1.89 5.32
CA PHE A 95 7.43 -2.11 6.23
C PHE A 95 7.04 -3.59 6.29
N ILE A 96 6.91 -4.27 5.16
CA ILE A 96 6.60 -5.70 5.12
C ILE A 96 7.68 -6.50 5.84
N SER A 97 8.96 -6.19 5.56
CA SER A 97 10.09 -6.87 6.19
C SER A 97 10.13 -6.68 7.71
N LYS A 98 9.97 -5.44 8.19
CA LYS A 98 10.18 -5.08 9.60
C LYS A 98 8.94 -5.19 10.47
N GLN A 99 7.75 -5.08 9.89
CA GLN A 99 6.49 -5.05 10.64
C GLN A 99 5.62 -6.25 10.33
N VAL A 100 5.35 -6.55 9.06
CA VAL A 100 4.46 -7.66 8.71
C VAL A 100 5.11 -8.99 9.09
N PHE A 101 6.26 -9.34 8.50
CA PHE A 101 6.92 -10.61 8.79
C PHE A 101 7.31 -10.77 10.26
N ALA A 102 7.79 -9.69 10.90
CA ALA A 102 8.24 -9.74 12.28
C ALA A 102 7.10 -10.02 13.30
N ASN A 103 5.86 -9.70 12.93
CA ASN A 103 4.70 -9.79 13.82
C ASN A 103 3.61 -10.75 13.30
N PHE A 104 3.88 -11.51 12.24
CA PHE A 104 2.93 -12.51 11.72
C PHE A 104 3.14 -13.87 12.38
N ASP A 105 2.06 -14.64 12.51
CA ASP A 105 2.15 -16.01 13.01
C ASP A 105 2.83 -16.91 11.97
N GLU A 106 4.01 -17.44 12.32
CA GLU A 106 4.81 -18.30 11.44
C GLU A 106 4.07 -19.54 10.93
N ARG A 107 3.03 -19.99 11.64
CA ARG A 107 2.21 -21.16 11.26
C ARG A 107 1.27 -20.86 10.10
N LEU A 108 1.11 -19.58 9.75
CA LEU A 108 0.22 -19.09 8.70
C LEU A 108 0.98 -18.63 7.46
N ILE A 109 2.29 -18.89 7.39
CA ILE A 109 3.11 -18.68 6.20
C ILE A 109 2.75 -19.73 5.16
N ASP A 110 2.20 -19.29 4.03
CA ASP A 110 1.68 -20.13 2.96
C ASP A 110 2.38 -19.94 1.60
N LEU A 111 3.46 -19.16 1.59
CA LEU A 111 4.21 -18.81 0.39
C LEU A 111 5.70 -19.03 0.59
N TRP A 112 6.40 -19.27 -0.52
CA TRP A 112 7.85 -19.37 -0.53
C TRP A 112 8.53 -18.00 -0.58
N PRO A 113 9.75 -17.86 -0.05
CA PRO A 113 10.45 -16.57 -0.03
C PRO A 113 10.67 -15.91 -1.39
N ASP A 114 10.76 -16.69 -2.45
CA ASP A 114 10.90 -16.23 -3.84
C ASP A 114 9.58 -15.72 -4.44
N GLU A 115 8.43 -16.10 -3.88
CA GLU A 115 7.11 -15.63 -4.33
C GLU A 115 6.69 -14.30 -3.68
N TYR A 116 7.41 -13.85 -2.65
CA TYR A 116 7.08 -12.60 -1.94
C TYR A 116 7.22 -11.37 -2.83
N GLY A 117 8.25 -11.32 -3.68
CA GLY A 117 8.49 -10.19 -4.57
C GLY A 117 7.32 -9.98 -5.53
N ASP A 118 6.98 -11.03 -6.28
CA ASP A 118 5.90 -11.01 -7.26
C ASP A 118 4.56 -10.60 -6.63
N LEU A 119 4.24 -11.14 -5.45
CA LEU A 119 2.99 -10.80 -4.76
C LEU A 119 2.92 -9.33 -4.32
N ILE A 120 4.04 -8.78 -3.85
CA ILE A 120 4.11 -7.38 -3.42
C ILE A 120 3.93 -6.46 -4.63
N GLU A 121 4.64 -6.76 -5.72
CA GLU A 121 4.57 -6.00 -6.96
C GLU A 121 3.16 -6.04 -7.57
N ASP A 122 2.56 -7.23 -7.68
CA ASP A 122 1.21 -7.40 -8.20
C ASP A 122 0.18 -6.65 -7.35
N GLY A 123 0.31 -6.72 -6.02
CA GLY A 123 -0.55 -6.01 -5.09
C GLY A 123 -0.40 -4.49 -5.24
N TYR A 124 0.83 -3.98 -5.24
CA TYR A 124 1.13 -2.56 -5.35
C TYR A 124 0.65 -1.97 -6.67
N ASN A 125 0.97 -2.63 -7.79
CA ASN A 125 0.52 -2.21 -9.11
C ASN A 125 -1.00 -2.28 -9.25
N GLY A 126 -1.64 -3.33 -8.72
CA GLY A 126 -3.10 -3.41 -8.67
C GLY A 126 -3.74 -2.23 -7.92
N GLY A 127 -3.14 -1.80 -6.80
CA GLY A 127 -3.58 -0.64 -6.05
C GLY A 127 -3.40 0.70 -6.79
N LEU A 128 -2.28 0.85 -7.50
CA LEU A 128 -2.03 2.02 -8.36
C LEU A 128 -3.09 2.11 -9.48
N GLU A 129 -3.26 1.01 -10.21
CA GLU A 129 -4.20 0.92 -11.34
C GLU A 129 -5.65 1.13 -10.91
N ALA A 130 -6.03 0.64 -9.73
CA ALA A 130 -7.38 0.80 -9.20
C ALA A 130 -7.81 2.27 -9.05
N ILE A 131 -6.86 3.19 -8.93
CA ILE A 131 -7.12 4.63 -8.80
C ILE A 131 -6.81 5.36 -10.11
N LEU A 132 -5.67 5.07 -10.75
CA LEU A 132 -5.20 5.80 -11.93
C LEU A 132 -6.01 5.49 -13.20
N ASN A 133 -6.57 4.28 -13.33
CA ASN A 133 -7.36 3.89 -14.52
C ASN A 133 -8.86 4.21 -14.41
N GLN A 134 -9.30 5.00 -13.41
CA GLN A 134 -10.70 5.44 -13.28
C GLN A 134 -11.02 6.77 -14.01
N GLY A 135 -10.07 7.31 -14.79
CA GLY A 135 -10.19 8.59 -15.53
C GLY A 135 -10.49 8.41 -17.01
#